data_AF-A0A7C4FHT3-F1
#
_entry.id   AF-A0A7C4FHT3-F1
#
_cell.length_a   1.000
_cell.length_b   1.000
_cell.length_c   1.000
_cell.angle_alpha   90.00
_cell.angle_beta   90.00
_cell.angle_gamma   90.00
#
_symmetry.space_group_name_H-M   'P 1'
#
loop_
_entity.id
_entity.type
_entity.pdbx_description
1 polymer ?
#
loop_
_entity_poly.entity_id
_entity_poly.type
_entity_poly.pdbx_seq_one_letter_code
_entity_poly.pdbx_strand_id
1 'polypeptide(L)'
;MGGRTIGTHIAKIKIASDFVAIARFIKSAVMRNVNGFSKGFLIMITVFGVRASMSGYAIPQAIANIVNAVRNGVSDALFINRFLTGILILLASAVIFFATEFALMKYFTKLVDAIVTLKNVMLKRIEKRGNSGSPEDTVGRISSDVDFIIWNINAVLTTLIPNLFNGVASIASVFSFNAVIGYVALASLIPYAMIAEYYSRRVEPVRTEERRAYSSSIVHIRNAVYEYRDFNILSDVFSWWRKATATLMWYDRVFWGCALLTQFASLSAIAYTSVNKARIGEIDVGALAGILTAVSGAHVAIMNAVWALCIQSQTVAAIKRVSEHLFASRDDKRVEALLQIPPRVKS
;
A
#
# COMPACT_ATOMS: atom_id res chain seq x y z
N MET A 1 -40.74 16.26 -26.38
CA MET A 1 -39.76 15.15 -26.33
C MET A 1 -38.46 15.68 -25.76
N GLY A 2 -38.27 15.60 -24.45
CA GLY A 2 -37.05 16.03 -23.76
C GLY A 2 -36.42 14.81 -23.10
N GLY A 3 -35.35 14.29 -23.69
CA GLY A 3 -34.65 13.11 -23.20
C GLY A 3 -34.02 13.38 -21.84
N ARG A 4 -34.52 12.70 -20.81
CA ARG A 4 -33.81 12.56 -19.53
C ARG A 4 -32.59 11.67 -19.77
N THR A 5 -31.41 12.28 -19.83
CA THR A 5 -30.15 11.56 -19.68
C THR A 5 -30.11 10.97 -18.28
N ILE A 6 -30.33 9.66 -18.20
CA ILE A 6 -30.08 8.83 -17.03
C ILE A 6 -28.57 8.88 -16.77
N GLY A 7 -28.16 9.80 -15.90
CA GLY A 7 -26.79 9.83 -15.39
C GLY A 7 -26.57 8.59 -14.53
N THR A 8 -25.89 7.60 -15.08
CA THR A 8 -25.35 6.46 -14.34
C THR A 8 -24.32 6.99 -13.35
N HIS A 9 -24.76 7.33 -12.14
CA HIS A 9 -23.89 7.57 -11.00
C HIS A 9 -23.25 6.24 -10.57
N ILE A 10 -22.23 5.79 -11.31
CA ILE A 10 -21.33 4.75 -10.83
C ILE A 10 -20.63 5.34 -9.60
N ALA A 11 -20.95 4.81 -8.43
CA ALA A 11 -20.25 5.14 -7.19
C ALA A 11 -18.75 4.90 -7.43
N LYS A 12 -17.95 5.97 -7.56
CA LYS A 12 -16.51 5.86 -7.78
C LYS A 12 -15.89 5.15 -6.57
N ILE A 13 -15.18 4.05 -6.82
CA ILE A 13 -14.37 3.37 -5.80
C ILE A 13 -13.32 4.35 -5.31
N LYS A 14 -13.37 4.71 -4.02
CA LYS A 14 -12.53 5.76 -3.43
C LYS A 14 -11.03 5.45 -3.55
N ILE A 15 -10.68 4.19 -3.29
CA ILE A 15 -9.29 3.73 -3.39
C ILE A 15 -8.72 4.01 -4.79
N ALA A 16 -9.53 3.83 -5.84
CA ALA A 16 -9.11 4.10 -7.20
C ALA A 16 -8.90 5.61 -7.45
N SER A 17 -9.75 6.49 -6.89
CA SER A 17 -9.54 7.94 -7.04
C SER A 17 -8.27 8.43 -6.35
N ASP A 18 -7.99 7.92 -5.15
CA ASP A 18 -6.78 8.30 -4.39
C ASP A 18 -5.51 7.82 -5.10
N PHE A 19 -5.56 6.63 -5.71
CA PHE A 19 -4.47 6.08 -6.54
C PHE A 19 -4.18 6.93 -7.78
N VAL A 20 -5.22 7.36 -8.48
CA VAL A 20 -5.06 8.24 -9.64
C VAL A 20 -4.44 9.58 -9.24
N ALA A 21 -4.81 10.14 -8.07
CA ALA A 21 -4.24 11.39 -7.58
C ALA A 21 -2.72 11.28 -7.33
N ILE A 22 -2.28 10.22 -6.66
CA ILE A 22 -0.86 9.98 -6.40
C ILE A 22 -0.09 9.72 -7.69
N ALA A 23 -0.61 8.87 -8.58
CA ALA A 23 0.03 8.57 -9.85
C ALA A 23 0.25 9.83 -10.70
N ARG A 24 -0.73 10.73 -10.72
CA ARG A 24 -0.60 12.03 -11.41
C ARG A 24 0.41 12.94 -10.72
N PHE A 25 0.43 13.00 -9.39
CA PHE A 25 1.44 13.78 -8.67
C PHE A 25 2.86 13.29 -9.00
N ILE A 26 3.10 11.98 -8.95
CA ILE A 26 4.40 11.39 -9.31
C ILE A 26 4.77 11.77 -10.75
N LYS A 27 3.85 11.60 -11.70
CA LYS A 27 4.10 11.90 -13.12
C LYS A 27 4.40 13.38 -13.35
N SER A 28 3.58 14.27 -12.79
CA SER A 28 3.58 15.69 -13.15
C SER A 28 4.50 16.55 -12.29
N ALA A 29 4.69 16.21 -11.00
CA ALA A 29 5.60 16.92 -10.11
C ALA A 29 6.97 16.25 -9.98
N VAL A 30 7.01 14.92 -9.81
CA VAL A 30 8.27 14.23 -9.51
C VAL A 30 9.04 13.90 -10.79
N MET A 31 8.48 13.07 -11.67
CA MET A 31 9.15 12.60 -12.90
C MET A 31 9.52 13.72 -13.85
N ARG A 32 8.75 14.82 -13.88
CA ARG A 32 9.03 15.98 -14.73
C ARG A 32 10.22 16.80 -14.26
N ASN A 33 10.46 16.88 -12.96
CA ASN A 33 11.48 17.77 -12.38
C ASN A 33 12.74 17.01 -11.96
N VAL A 34 12.67 15.70 -11.71
CA VAL A 34 13.77 14.91 -11.16
C VAL A 34 14.37 14.01 -12.23
N ASN A 35 15.55 14.39 -12.70
CA ASN A 35 16.28 13.64 -13.72
C ASN A 35 16.58 12.20 -13.27
N GLY A 36 16.15 11.24 -14.09
CA GLY A 36 16.36 9.81 -13.84
C GLY A 36 15.39 9.17 -12.84
N PHE A 37 14.40 9.89 -12.32
CA PHE A 37 13.41 9.31 -11.39
C PHE A 37 12.65 8.13 -12.04
N SER A 38 12.23 8.25 -13.30
CA SER A 38 11.54 7.15 -14.00
C SER A 38 12.40 5.89 -14.11
N LYS A 39 13.72 6.04 -14.27
CA LYS A 39 14.65 4.89 -14.28
C LYS A 39 14.76 4.27 -12.89
N GLY A 40 14.90 5.09 -11.84
CA GLY A 40 14.89 4.62 -10.45
C GLY A 40 13.59 3.89 -10.10
N PHE A 41 12.44 4.46 -10.48
CA PHE A 41 11.14 3.85 -10.29
C PHE A 41 11.01 2.51 -11.02
N LEU A 42 11.47 2.42 -12.28
CA LEU A 42 11.49 1.16 -13.01
C LEU A 42 12.38 0.11 -12.32
N ILE A 43 13.56 0.49 -11.82
CA ILE A 43 14.43 -0.40 -11.04
C ILE A 43 13.68 -0.95 -9.82
N MET A 44 12.94 -0.09 -9.09
CA MET A 44 12.13 -0.52 -7.95
C MET A 44 11.06 -1.54 -8.37
N ILE A 45 10.32 -1.29 -9.46
CA ILE A 45 9.32 -2.23 -10.00
C ILE A 45 9.98 -3.57 -10.35
N THR A 46 11.10 -3.54 -11.07
CA THR A 46 11.84 -4.76 -11.48
C THR A 46 12.33 -5.54 -10.26
N VAL A 47 12.94 -4.86 -9.28
CA VAL A 47 13.40 -5.49 -8.04
C VAL A 47 12.23 -6.17 -7.32
N PHE A 48 11.11 -5.48 -7.14
CA PHE A 48 9.96 -6.04 -6.46
C PHE A 48 9.33 -7.21 -7.24
N GLY A 49 9.33 -7.15 -8.58
CA GLY A 49 8.90 -8.27 -9.43
C GLY A 49 9.78 -9.49 -9.24
N VAL A 50 11.11 -9.32 -9.30
CA VAL A 50 12.08 -10.41 -9.09
C VAL A 50 11.94 -11.00 -7.69
N ARG A 51 11.84 -10.16 -6.65
CA ARG A 51 11.62 -10.62 -5.27
C ARG A 51 10.34 -11.41 -5.13
N ALA A 52 9.24 -10.92 -5.71
CA ALA A 52 7.97 -11.61 -5.70
C ALA A 52 8.03 -12.98 -6.38
N SER A 53 8.75 -13.11 -7.50
CA SER A 53 8.98 -14.43 -8.12
C SER A 53 9.76 -15.37 -7.21
N MET A 54 10.75 -14.86 -6.46
CA MET A 54 11.49 -15.68 -5.50
C MET A 54 10.61 -16.09 -4.30
N SER A 55 10.02 -15.13 -3.59
CA SER A 55 9.24 -15.40 -2.37
C SER A 55 7.91 -16.10 -2.64
N GLY A 56 7.19 -15.67 -3.68
CA GLY A 56 5.85 -16.16 -3.97
C GLY A 56 5.86 -17.45 -4.79
N TYR A 57 6.88 -17.70 -5.60
CA TYR A 57 6.90 -18.88 -6.48
C TYR A 57 8.05 -19.84 -6.17
N ALA A 58 9.29 -19.36 -6.18
CA ALA A 58 10.46 -20.24 -6.06
C ALA A 58 10.56 -20.89 -4.67
N ILE A 59 10.34 -20.14 -3.58
CA ILE A 59 10.41 -20.67 -2.20
C ILE A 59 9.36 -21.77 -1.95
N PRO A 60 8.06 -21.61 -2.32
CA PRO A 60 7.10 -22.71 -2.23
C PRO A 60 7.51 -23.97 -2.99
N GLN A 61 8.08 -23.83 -4.20
CA GLN A 61 8.60 -24.95 -4.98
C GLN A 61 9.80 -25.61 -4.31
N ALA A 62 10.70 -24.82 -3.72
CA ALA A 62 11.84 -25.33 -2.96
C ALA A 62 11.39 -26.17 -1.76
N ILE A 63 10.40 -25.68 -1.01
CA ILE A 63 9.82 -26.40 0.13
C ILE A 63 9.17 -27.70 -0.34
N ALA A 64 8.41 -27.68 -1.43
CA ALA A 64 7.80 -28.88 -1.99
C ALA A 64 8.85 -29.95 -2.33
N ASN A 65 9.95 -29.55 -2.99
CA ASN A 65 11.05 -30.45 -3.34
C ASN A 65 11.75 -31.04 -2.11
N ILE A 66 12.02 -30.23 -1.08
CA ILE A 66 12.65 -30.70 0.16
C ILE A 66 11.74 -31.69 0.88
N VAL A 67 10.45 -31.37 1.03
CA VAL A 67 9.49 -32.25 1.71
C VAL A 67 9.31 -33.56 0.97
N ASN A 68 9.24 -33.55 -0.36
CA ASN A 68 9.18 -34.77 -1.15
C ASN A 68 10.45 -35.62 -1.02
N ALA A 69 11.64 -35.00 -1.01
CA ALA A 69 12.89 -35.72 -0.78
C ALA A 69 12.88 -36.40 0.59
N VAL A 70 12.49 -35.68 1.65
CA VAL A 70 12.40 -36.23 3.01
C VAL A 70 11.39 -37.37 3.09
N ARG A 71 10.21 -37.24 2.47
CA ARG A 71 9.17 -38.27 2.49
C ARG A 71 9.61 -39.55 1.79
N ASN A 72 10.23 -39.45 0.62
CA ASN A 72 10.58 -40.61 -0.19
C ASN A 72 11.87 -41.29 0.29
N GLY A 73 12.64 -40.61 1.14
CA GLY A 73 13.85 -41.13 1.77
C GLY A 73 15.01 -41.33 0.80
N VAL A 74 16.13 -41.83 1.32
CA VAL A 74 17.39 -42.03 0.58
C VAL A 74 17.26 -43.09 -0.52
N SER A 75 16.23 -43.93 -0.47
CA SER A 75 15.88 -44.92 -1.49
C SER A 75 15.31 -44.33 -2.78
N ASP A 76 14.90 -43.07 -2.80
CA ASP A 76 14.52 -42.37 -4.02
C ASP A 76 15.77 -42.05 -4.85
N ALA A 77 15.85 -42.58 -6.07
CA ALA A 77 16.96 -42.31 -7.00
C ALA A 77 17.16 -40.79 -7.26
N LEU A 78 16.12 -39.98 -7.02
CA LEU A 78 16.14 -38.53 -7.18
C LEU A 78 16.28 -37.77 -5.85
N PHE A 79 16.52 -38.44 -4.72
CA PHE A 79 16.61 -37.82 -3.39
C PHE A 79 17.59 -36.64 -3.38
N ILE A 80 18.84 -36.90 -3.74
CA ILE A 80 19.91 -35.90 -3.74
C ILE A 80 19.56 -34.74 -4.67
N ASN A 81 19.04 -35.04 -5.87
CA ASN A 81 18.67 -34.02 -6.85
C ASN A 81 17.54 -33.11 -6.35
N ARG A 82 16.46 -33.67 -5.80
CA ARG A 82 15.32 -32.90 -5.27
C ARG A 82 15.73 -32.06 -4.06
N PHE A 83 16.45 -32.66 -3.12
CA PHE A 83 16.92 -31.97 -1.93
C PHE A 83 17.87 -30.82 -2.28
N LEU A 84 18.91 -31.08 -3.08
CA LEU A 84 19.86 -30.06 -3.51
C LEU A 84 19.17 -28.96 -4.33
N THR A 85 18.24 -29.31 -5.22
CA THR A 85 17.48 -28.31 -5.99
C THR A 85 16.73 -27.36 -5.05
N GLY A 86 16.04 -27.90 -4.03
CA GLY A 86 15.34 -27.07 -3.06
C GLY A 86 16.29 -26.15 -2.29
N ILE A 87 17.40 -26.68 -1.76
CA ILE A 87 18.41 -25.88 -1.05
C ILE A 87 19.02 -24.80 -1.94
N LEU A 88 19.37 -25.14 -3.19
CA LEU A 88 19.95 -24.20 -4.15
C LEU A 88 18.98 -23.08 -4.51
N ILE A 89 17.68 -23.36 -4.65
CA ILE A 89 16.65 -22.33 -4.88
C ILE A 89 16.56 -21.38 -3.68
N LEU A 90 16.63 -21.89 -2.43
CA LEU A 90 16.61 -21.05 -1.23
C LEU A 90 17.86 -20.15 -1.16
N LEU A 91 19.04 -20.70 -1.44
CA LEU A 91 20.30 -19.95 -1.48
C LEU A 91 20.28 -18.89 -2.58
N ALA A 92 19.84 -19.25 -3.79
CA ALA A 92 19.70 -18.32 -4.91
C ALA A 92 18.72 -17.20 -4.55
N SER A 93 17.60 -17.52 -3.90
CA SER A 93 16.65 -16.53 -3.40
C SER A 93 17.34 -15.57 -2.43
N ALA A 94 18.06 -16.08 -1.42
CA ALA A 94 18.75 -15.24 -0.45
C ALA A 94 19.76 -14.26 -1.10
N VAL A 95 20.55 -14.75 -2.07
CA VAL A 95 21.49 -13.92 -2.84
C VAL A 95 20.75 -12.84 -3.63
N ILE A 96 19.63 -13.19 -4.27
CA ILE A 96 18.80 -12.23 -5.01
C ILE A 96 18.22 -11.17 -4.06
N PHE A 97 17.69 -11.56 -2.91
CA PHE A 97 17.17 -10.62 -1.91
C PHE A 97 18.25 -9.64 -1.45
N PHE A 98 19.45 -10.15 -1.14
CA PHE A 98 20.59 -9.32 -0.75
C PHE A 98 21.03 -8.37 -1.88
N ALA A 99 21.28 -8.87 -3.08
CA ALA A 99 21.73 -8.05 -4.22
C ALA A 99 20.72 -6.95 -4.59
N THR A 100 19.43 -7.26 -4.48
CA THR A 100 18.37 -6.32 -4.81
C THR A 100 18.20 -5.18 -3.80
N GLU A 101 18.69 -5.30 -2.56
CA GLU A 101 18.72 -4.16 -1.62
C GLU A 101 19.64 -3.04 -2.14
N PHE A 102 20.82 -3.41 -2.65
CA PHE A 102 21.74 -2.44 -3.25
C PHE A 102 21.19 -1.83 -4.53
N ALA A 103 20.43 -2.60 -5.32
CA ALA A 103 19.76 -2.07 -6.51
C ALA A 103 18.69 -1.02 -6.13
N LEU A 104 17.95 -1.24 -5.03
CA LEU A 104 16.94 -0.30 -4.54
C LEU A 104 17.52 1.03 -4.08
N MET A 105 18.79 1.07 -3.63
CA MET A 105 19.42 2.35 -3.28
C MET A 105 19.40 3.36 -4.42
N LYS A 106 19.46 2.92 -5.68
CA LYS A 106 19.32 3.82 -6.85
C LYS A 106 17.96 4.52 -6.88
N TYR A 107 16.90 3.86 -6.47
CA TYR A 107 15.57 4.46 -6.33
C TYR A 107 15.52 5.41 -5.12
N PHE A 108 16.02 4.98 -3.96
CA PHE A 108 16.01 5.81 -2.76
C PHE A 108 16.82 7.10 -2.91
N THR A 109 17.96 7.07 -3.59
CA THR A 109 18.71 8.30 -3.93
C THR A 109 17.85 9.25 -4.77
N LYS A 110 17.12 8.74 -5.77
CA LYS A 110 16.22 9.56 -6.59
C LYS A 110 15.02 10.10 -5.81
N LEU A 111 14.59 9.40 -4.78
CA LEU A 111 13.55 9.86 -3.87
C LEU A 111 14.02 11.04 -3.03
N VAL A 112 15.25 10.99 -2.50
CA VAL A 112 15.87 12.11 -1.79
C VAL A 112 16.10 13.31 -2.74
N ASP A 113 16.60 13.06 -3.95
CA ASP A 113 16.72 14.10 -4.98
C ASP A 113 15.37 14.79 -5.26
N ALA A 114 14.27 14.02 -5.23
CA ALA A 114 12.92 14.55 -5.45
C ALA A 114 12.50 15.54 -4.36
N ILE A 115 12.80 15.25 -3.10
CA ILE A 115 12.51 16.16 -1.97
C ILE A 115 13.21 17.50 -2.21
N VAL A 116 14.54 17.47 -2.41
CA VAL A 116 15.35 18.68 -2.58
C VAL A 116 14.91 19.46 -3.82
N THR A 117 14.67 18.76 -4.93
CA THR A 117 14.26 19.39 -6.19
C THR A 117 12.91 20.08 -6.07
N LEU A 118 11.92 19.44 -5.44
CA LEU A 118 10.59 20.04 -5.24
C LEU A 118 10.65 21.27 -4.35
N LYS A 119 11.43 21.23 -3.25
CA LYS A 119 11.67 22.41 -2.40
C LYS A 119 12.27 23.56 -3.20
N ASN A 120 13.30 23.28 -4.01
CA ASN A 120 13.92 24.28 -4.88
C ASN A 120 12.97 24.86 -5.93
N VAL A 121 12.10 24.03 -6.52
CA VAL A 121 11.08 24.50 -7.48
C VAL A 121 10.07 25.43 -6.80
N MET A 122 9.64 25.12 -5.58
CA MET A 122 8.75 25.99 -4.81
C MET A 122 9.41 27.33 -4.47
N LEU A 123 10.64 27.31 -3.96
CA LEU A 123 11.40 28.53 -3.63
C LEU A 123 11.57 29.45 -4.85
N LYS A 124 12.03 28.91 -5.99
CA LYS A 124 12.18 29.69 -7.23
C LYS A 124 10.87 30.29 -7.74
N ARG A 125 9.73 29.65 -7.46
CA ARG A 125 8.42 30.17 -7.87
C ARG A 125 7.93 31.28 -6.95
N ILE A 126 8.17 31.15 -5.65
CA ILE A 126 7.86 32.19 -4.67
C ILE A 126 8.70 33.44 -4.96
N GLU A 127 9.99 33.27 -5.24
CA GLU A 127 10.88 34.37 -5.66
C GLU A 127 10.33 35.11 -6.88
N LYS A 128 9.83 34.38 -7.90
CA LYS A 128 9.32 34.98 -9.14
C LYS A 128 7.93 35.58 -9.06
N ARG A 129 7.06 35.09 -8.17
CA ARG A 129 5.63 35.45 -8.14
C ARG A 129 5.22 36.22 -6.89
N GLY A 130 6.14 36.37 -5.94
CA GLY A 130 5.82 36.82 -4.58
C GLY A 130 5.13 35.72 -3.78
N ASN A 131 5.16 35.88 -2.46
CA ASN A 131 4.41 35.05 -1.53
C ASN A 131 3.05 35.70 -1.25
N SER A 132 1.95 35.02 -1.57
CA SER A 132 0.59 35.50 -1.25
C SER A 132 0.07 34.98 0.10
N GLY A 133 0.81 34.08 0.76
CA GLY A 133 0.47 33.51 2.08
C GLY A 133 1.33 34.06 3.21
N SER A 134 1.08 33.61 4.45
CA SER A 134 1.95 33.95 5.57
C SER A 134 3.33 33.28 5.39
N PRO A 135 4.43 33.95 5.78
CA PRO A 135 5.76 33.36 5.73
C PRO A 135 5.85 32.04 6.50
N GLU A 136 5.22 31.93 7.69
CA GLU A 136 5.27 30.69 8.48
C GLU A 136 4.57 29.51 7.79
N ASP A 137 3.39 29.74 7.18
CA ASP A 137 2.66 28.69 6.45
C ASP A 137 3.45 28.23 5.21
N THR A 138 4.10 29.17 4.53
CA THR A 138 4.93 28.88 3.35
C THR A 138 6.15 28.04 3.70
N VAL A 139 6.83 28.39 4.80
CA VAL A 139 7.95 27.60 5.35
C VAL A 139 7.48 26.22 5.78
N GLY A 140 6.32 26.10 6.43
CA GLY A 140 5.73 24.82 6.81
C GLY A 140 5.42 23.93 5.60
N ARG A 141 4.85 24.49 4.53
CA ARG A 141 4.56 23.76 3.29
C ARG A 141 5.84 23.24 2.60
N ILE A 142 6.88 24.06 2.52
CA ILE A 142 8.14 23.69 1.87
C ILE A 142 8.92 22.70 2.72
N SER A 143 9.05 22.95 4.03
CA SER A 143 9.91 22.16 4.91
C SER A 143 9.26 20.83 5.31
N SER A 144 7.96 20.84 5.65
CA SER A 144 7.26 19.70 6.25
C SER A 144 6.36 18.96 5.26
N ASP A 145 5.50 19.67 4.50
CA ASP A 145 4.51 18.98 3.66
C ASP A 145 5.18 18.26 2.47
N VAL A 146 6.23 18.81 1.86
CA VAL A 146 6.99 18.12 0.79
C VAL A 146 7.58 16.80 1.28
N ASP A 147 8.22 16.82 2.44
CA ASP A 147 8.85 15.62 3.03
C ASP A 147 7.79 14.58 3.36
N PHE A 148 6.71 15.02 4.02
CA PHE A 148 5.59 14.17 4.36
C PHE A 148 4.99 13.50 3.12
N ILE A 149 4.76 14.25 2.03
CA ILE A 149 4.20 13.70 0.78
C ILE A 149 5.14 12.64 0.20
N ILE A 150 6.42 12.96 0.01
CA ILE A 150 7.35 12.05 -0.66
C ILE A 150 7.58 10.78 0.18
N TRP A 151 7.76 10.91 1.49
CA TRP A 151 7.91 9.75 2.38
C TRP A 151 6.65 8.89 2.45
N ASN A 152 5.46 9.50 2.50
CA ASN A 152 4.22 8.73 2.56
C ASN A 152 3.90 8.04 1.22
N ILE A 153 4.15 8.71 0.09
CA ILE A 153 4.10 8.08 -1.24
C ILE A 153 5.05 6.90 -1.29
N ASN A 154 6.29 7.08 -0.83
CA ASN A 154 7.26 5.98 -0.78
C ASN A 154 6.73 4.80 0.03
N ALA A 155 6.30 5.04 1.28
CA ALA A 155 5.81 4.01 2.17
C ALA A 155 4.62 3.23 1.56
N VAL A 156 3.70 3.94 0.89
CA VAL A 156 2.61 3.31 0.16
C VAL A 156 3.15 2.45 -0.99
N LEU A 157 4.03 2.97 -1.84
CA LEU A 157 4.56 2.24 -3.01
C LEU A 157 5.38 1.00 -2.60
N THR A 158 6.27 1.14 -1.62
CA THR A 158 7.13 0.05 -1.14
C THR A 158 6.38 -0.97 -0.30
N THR A 159 5.15 -0.68 0.12
CA THR A 159 4.27 -1.67 0.75
C THR A 159 3.33 -2.28 -0.30
N LEU A 160 2.68 -1.47 -1.11
CA LEU A 160 1.67 -1.91 -2.06
C LEU A 160 2.24 -2.81 -3.17
N ILE A 161 3.24 -2.32 -3.89
CA ILE A 161 3.73 -2.97 -5.11
C ILE A 161 4.35 -4.35 -4.84
N PRO A 162 5.32 -4.50 -3.91
CA PRO A 162 5.92 -5.81 -3.68
C PRO A 162 4.91 -6.82 -3.16
N ASN A 163 3.96 -6.38 -2.33
CA ASN A 163 2.91 -7.26 -1.82
C ASN A 163 1.90 -7.67 -2.90
N LEU A 164 1.51 -6.77 -3.81
CA LEU A 164 0.66 -7.15 -4.95
C LEU A 164 1.36 -8.18 -5.84
N PHE A 165 2.62 -7.94 -6.20
CA PHE A 165 3.40 -8.88 -7.00
C PHE A 165 3.59 -10.21 -6.28
N ASN A 166 3.90 -10.19 -4.98
CA ASN A 166 4.06 -11.41 -4.21
C ASN A 166 2.75 -12.19 -4.12
N GLY A 167 1.61 -11.51 -3.95
CA GLY A 167 0.28 -12.12 -3.99
C GLY A 167 0.02 -12.84 -5.31
N VAL A 168 0.29 -12.18 -6.44
CA VAL A 168 0.14 -12.77 -7.78
C VAL A 168 1.08 -13.97 -7.98
N ALA A 169 2.36 -13.84 -7.66
CA ALA A 169 3.34 -14.92 -7.79
C ALA A 169 3.00 -16.12 -6.89
N SER A 170 2.51 -15.85 -5.68
CA SER A 170 2.04 -16.87 -4.74
C SER A 170 0.86 -17.65 -5.30
N ILE A 171 -0.15 -16.96 -5.83
CA ILE A 171 -1.29 -17.64 -6.46
C ILE A 171 -0.85 -18.44 -7.70
N ALA A 172 0.03 -17.89 -8.53
CA ALA A 172 0.60 -18.62 -9.66
C ALA A 172 1.33 -19.91 -9.21
N SER A 173 2.00 -19.88 -8.06
CA SER A 173 2.62 -21.07 -7.46
C SER A 173 1.58 -22.10 -7.07
N VAL A 174 0.46 -21.70 -6.46
CA VAL A 174 -0.64 -22.62 -6.13
C VAL A 174 -1.19 -23.28 -7.39
N PHE A 175 -1.44 -22.50 -8.45
CA PHE A 175 -1.89 -23.04 -9.73
C PHE A 175 -0.91 -24.06 -10.32
N SER A 176 0.40 -23.84 -10.16
CA SER A 176 1.41 -24.78 -10.65
C SER A 176 1.43 -26.12 -9.90
N PHE A 177 0.91 -26.16 -8.66
CA PHE A 177 0.72 -27.40 -7.92
C PHE A 177 -0.63 -28.06 -8.22
N ASN A 178 -1.71 -27.28 -8.20
CA ASN A 178 -3.06 -27.77 -8.48
C ASN A 178 -4.02 -26.63 -8.86
N ALA A 179 -4.64 -26.74 -10.04
CA ALA A 179 -5.52 -25.69 -10.55
C ALA A 179 -6.79 -25.49 -9.72
N VAL A 180 -7.41 -26.57 -9.21
CA VAL A 180 -8.64 -26.47 -8.41
C VAL A 180 -8.37 -25.72 -7.12
N ILE A 181 -7.28 -26.06 -6.43
CA ILE A 181 -6.87 -25.34 -5.22
C ILE A 181 -6.49 -23.89 -5.55
N GLY A 182 -5.86 -23.65 -6.71
CA GLY A 182 -5.57 -22.31 -7.23
C GLY A 182 -6.81 -21.42 -7.35
N TYR A 183 -7.91 -21.94 -7.89
CA TYR A 183 -9.18 -21.19 -7.97
C TYR A 183 -9.78 -20.90 -6.60
N VAL A 184 -9.74 -21.87 -5.68
CA VAL A 184 -10.23 -21.68 -4.30
C VAL A 184 -9.39 -20.61 -3.59
N ALA A 185 -8.06 -20.68 -3.71
CA ALA A 185 -7.13 -19.72 -3.13
C ALA A 185 -7.28 -18.32 -3.74
N LEU A 186 -7.57 -18.20 -5.03
CA LEU A 186 -7.83 -16.92 -5.66
C LEU A 186 -9.16 -16.31 -5.16
N ALA A 187 -10.21 -17.12 -5.08
CA ALA A 187 -11.52 -16.68 -4.59
C ALA A 187 -11.46 -16.25 -3.12
N SER A 188 -10.64 -16.91 -2.30
CA SER A 188 -10.49 -16.57 -0.88
C SER A 188 -9.80 -15.22 -0.62
N LEU A 189 -9.23 -14.57 -1.64
CA LEU A 189 -8.68 -13.21 -1.53
C LEU A 189 -9.73 -12.10 -1.69
N ILE A 190 -10.89 -12.41 -2.27
CA ILE A 190 -11.97 -11.44 -2.53
C ILE A 190 -12.40 -10.68 -1.26
N PRO A 191 -12.56 -11.31 -0.07
CA PRO A 191 -12.99 -10.61 1.13
C PRO A 191 -12.08 -9.45 1.53
N TYR A 192 -10.77 -9.48 1.22
CA TYR A 192 -9.88 -8.35 1.55
C TYR A 192 -10.29 -7.05 0.87
N ALA A 193 -10.73 -7.11 -0.39
CA ALA A 193 -11.22 -5.93 -1.10
C ALA A 193 -12.49 -5.35 -0.47
N MET A 194 -13.39 -6.22 0.00
CA MET A 194 -14.61 -5.82 0.69
C MET A 194 -14.31 -5.17 2.04
N ILE A 195 -13.39 -5.76 2.82
CA ILE A 195 -12.91 -5.23 4.11
C ILE A 195 -12.25 -3.86 3.89
N ALA A 196 -11.43 -3.71 2.85
CA ALA A 196 -10.78 -2.46 2.47
C ALA A 196 -11.76 -1.32 2.22
N GLU A 197 -12.77 -1.59 1.38
CA GLU A 197 -13.75 -0.60 0.97
C GLU A 197 -14.62 -0.18 2.16
N TYR A 198 -15.04 -1.14 2.98
CA TYR A 198 -15.76 -0.86 4.22
C TYR A 198 -14.94 0.04 5.16
N TYR A 199 -13.68 -0.34 5.42
CA TYR A 199 -12.78 0.42 6.27
C TYR A 199 -12.56 1.84 5.72
N SER A 200 -12.22 1.98 4.44
CA SER A 200 -11.88 3.27 3.81
C SER A 200 -13.04 4.27 3.86
N ARG A 201 -14.28 3.80 3.70
CA ARG A 201 -15.48 4.65 3.78
C ARG A 201 -15.79 5.13 5.20
N ARG A 202 -15.52 4.30 6.21
CA ARG A 202 -15.83 4.60 7.62
C ARG A 202 -14.75 5.41 8.31
N VAL A 203 -13.49 5.15 7.99
CA VAL A 203 -12.34 5.83 8.60
C VAL A 203 -12.20 7.27 8.12
N GLU A 204 -12.56 7.59 6.89
CA GLU A 204 -12.44 8.96 6.36
C GLU A 204 -13.16 10.05 7.15
N PRO A 205 -14.48 9.95 7.45
CA PRO A 205 -15.16 10.97 8.24
C PRO A 205 -14.56 11.09 9.64
N VAL A 206 -14.22 9.96 10.28
CA VAL A 206 -13.62 9.94 11.63
C VAL A 206 -12.23 10.55 11.60
N ARG A 207 -11.43 10.28 10.58
CA ARG A 207 -10.09 10.88 10.42
C ARG A 207 -10.18 12.36 10.11
N THR A 208 -11.20 12.80 9.37
CA THR A 208 -11.48 14.23 9.16
C THR A 208 -11.82 14.91 10.48
N GLU A 209 -12.64 14.27 11.31
CA GLU A 209 -12.98 14.75 12.66
C GLU A 209 -11.74 14.79 13.58
N GLU A 210 -10.94 13.72 13.61
CA GLU A 210 -9.68 13.65 14.35
C GLU A 210 -8.74 14.80 13.97
N ARG A 211 -8.54 15.05 12.66
CA ARG A 211 -7.69 16.14 12.19
C ARG A 211 -8.21 17.53 12.56
N ARG A 212 -9.53 17.72 12.60
CA ARG A 212 -10.14 18.97 13.08
C ARG A 212 -9.89 19.16 14.56
N ALA A 213 -10.10 18.13 15.37
CA ALA A 213 -9.84 18.17 16.80
C ALA A 213 -8.35 18.44 17.11
N TYR A 214 -7.45 17.78 16.36
CA TYR A 214 -6.01 17.99 16.47
C TYR A 214 -5.59 19.41 16.06
N SER A 215 -6.14 19.94 14.97
CA SER A 215 -5.82 21.32 14.55
C SER A 215 -6.32 22.34 15.57
N SER A 216 -7.51 22.11 16.15
CA SER A 216 -8.05 22.92 17.24
C SER A 216 -7.16 22.88 18.47
N SER A 217 -6.63 21.69 18.82
CA SER A 217 -5.76 21.55 20.00
C SER A 217 -4.48 22.36 19.85
N ILE A 218 -3.87 22.42 18.66
CA ILE A 218 -2.68 23.24 18.41
C ILE A 218 -2.97 24.73 18.69
N VAL A 219 -4.10 25.24 18.21
CA VAL A 219 -4.49 26.65 18.42
C VAL A 219 -4.68 26.94 19.91
N HIS A 220 -5.42 26.10 20.62
CA HIS A 220 -5.67 26.31 22.05
C HIS A 220 -4.43 26.07 22.92
N ILE A 221 -3.52 25.15 22.54
CA ILE A 221 -2.21 25.01 23.20
C ILE A 221 -1.40 26.30 23.04
N ARG A 222 -1.35 26.86 21.82
CA ARG A 222 -0.66 28.13 21.57
C ARG A 222 -1.24 29.23 22.45
N ASN A 223 -2.57 29.39 22.50
CA ASN A 223 -3.23 30.39 23.32
C ASN A 223 -2.97 30.17 24.83
N ALA A 224 -2.96 28.93 25.28
CA ALA A 224 -2.65 28.61 26.68
C ALA A 224 -1.19 28.92 27.06
N VAL A 225 -0.24 28.69 26.16
CA VAL A 225 1.18 28.91 26.41
C VAL A 225 1.56 30.38 26.28
N TYR A 226 1.11 31.07 25.22
CA TYR A 226 1.55 32.43 24.91
C TYR A 226 0.59 33.51 25.41
N GLU A 227 -0.70 33.21 25.49
CA GLU A 227 -1.75 34.18 25.86
C GLU A 227 -2.32 33.88 27.26
N TYR A 228 -1.83 32.81 27.93
CA TYR A 228 -2.28 32.34 29.26
C TYR A 228 -3.82 32.24 29.37
N ARG A 229 -4.48 31.76 28.31
CA ARG A 229 -5.94 31.60 28.20
C ARG A 229 -6.35 30.18 27.80
N ASP A 230 -7.65 29.86 27.79
CA ASP A 230 -8.21 28.62 27.23
C ASP A 230 -7.85 27.28 27.91
N PHE A 231 -7.25 27.26 29.11
CA PHE A 231 -6.92 26.01 29.82
C PHE A 231 -8.15 25.09 30.02
N ASN A 232 -9.34 25.66 30.28
CA ASN A 232 -10.58 24.89 30.46
C ASN A 232 -11.09 24.31 29.13
N ILE A 233 -11.00 25.06 28.03
CA ILE A 233 -11.41 24.62 26.69
C ILE A 233 -10.47 23.52 26.16
N LEU A 234 -9.20 23.59 26.55
CA LEU A 234 -8.19 22.63 26.11
C LEU A 234 -8.51 21.19 26.54
N SER A 235 -9.06 21.00 27.75
CA SER A 235 -9.52 19.69 28.21
C SER A 235 -10.62 19.10 27.32
N ASP A 236 -11.58 19.93 26.91
CA ASP A 236 -12.68 19.51 26.04
C ASP A 236 -12.17 19.12 24.65
N VAL A 237 -11.25 19.92 24.09
CA VAL A 237 -10.62 19.62 22.79
C VAL A 237 -9.79 18.34 22.84
N PHE A 238 -9.06 18.09 23.93
CA PHE A 238 -8.35 16.83 24.13
C PHE A 238 -9.30 15.64 24.25
N SER A 239 -10.43 15.79 24.94
CA SER A 239 -11.44 14.73 25.05
C SER A 239 -12.05 14.41 23.68
N TRP A 240 -12.32 15.43 22.87
CA TRP A 240 -12.84 15.28 21.50
C TRP A 240 -11.84 14.56 20.59
N TRP A 241 -10.57 14.99 20.60
CA TRP A 241 -9.50 14.33 19.85
C TRP A 241 -9.29 12.88 20.29
N ARG A 242 -9.31 12.61 21.61
CA ARG A 242 -9.22 11.26 22.17
C ARG A 242 -10.37 10.38 21.67
N LYS A 243 -11.61 10.87 21.67
CA LYS A 243 -12.78 10.12 21.20
C LYS A 243 -12.67 9.74 19.72
N ALA A 244 -12.27 10.70 18.87
CA ALA A 244 -12.07 10.45 17.44
C ALA A 244 -10.93 9.43 17.21
N THR A 245 -9.82 9.57 17.95
CA THR A 245 -8.69 8.63 17.89
C THR A 245 -9.08 7.22 18.34
N ALA A 246 -9.83 7.08 19.43
CA ALA A 246 -10.32 5.77 19.90
C ALA A 246 -11.22 5.09 18.86
N THR A 247 -12.05 5.88 18.17
CA THR A 247 -12.91 5.37 17.10
C THR A 247 -12.10 4.94 15.87
N LEU A 248 -11.04 5.67 15.51
CA LEU A 248 -10.08 5.22 14.49
C LEU A 248 -9.44 3.89 14.87
N MET A 249 -8.92 3.80 16.10
CA MET A 249 -8.29 2.57 16.60
C MET A 249 -9.26 1.39 16.55
N TRP A 250 -10.54 1.60 16.87
CA TRP A 250 -11.57 0.57 16.73
C TRP A 250 -11.68 0.07 15.28
N TYR A 251 -11.79 0.98 14.31
CA TYR A 251 -11.85 0.58 12.90
C TYR A 251 -10.58 -0.13 12.42
N ASP A 252 -9.40 0.29 12.89
CA ASP A 252 -8.14 -0.41 12.63
C ASP A 252 -8.18 -1.84 13.18
N ARG A 253 -8.65 -2.02 14.42
CA ARG A 253 -8.75 -3.35 15.05
C ARG A 253 -9.76 -4.24 14.32
N VAL A 254 -10.90 -3.70 13.88
CA VAL A 254 -11.89 -4.43 13.09
C VAL A 254 -11.31 -4.86 11.75
N PHE A 255 -10.59 -3.97 11.06
CA PHE A 255 -9.91 -4.30 9.80
C PHE A 255 -8.95 -5.48 9.98
N TRP A 256 -8.04 -5.38 10.96
CA TRP A 256 -7.04 -6.43 11.21
C TRP A 256 -7.68 -7.73 11.69
N GLY A 257 -8.69 -7.66 12.56
CA GLY A 257 -9.43 -8.82 13.02
C GLY A 257 -10.11 -9.58 11.88
N CYS A 258 -10.82 -8.88 11.00
CA CYS A 258 -11.44 -9.49 9.83
C CYS A 258 -10.41 -10.05 8.84
N ALA A 259 -9.33 -9.31 8.57
CA ALA A 259 -8.29 -9.73 7.63
C ALA A 259 -7.56 -11.01 8.08
N LEU A 260 -7.25 -11.10 9.39
CA LEU A 260 -6.62 -12.29 9.99
C LEU A 260 -7.59 -13.47 10.05
N LEU A 261 -8.87 -13.22 10.40
CA LEU A 261 -9.91 -14.25 10.34
C LEU A 261 -10.03 -14.82 8.93
N THR A 262 -10.09 -13.95 7.91
CA THR A 262 -10.11 -14.38 6.49
C THR A 262 -8.89 -15.22 6.16
N GLN A 263 -7.68 -14.81 6.57
CA GLN A 263 -6.45 -15.57 6.32
C GLN A 263 -6.52 -16.97 6.91
N PHE A 264 -6.81 -17.10 8.21
CA PHE A 264 -6.77 -18.40 8.88
C PHE A 264 -7.94 -19.31 8.48
N ALA A 265 -9.13 -18.75 8.25
CA ALA A 265 -10.26 -19.52 7.73
C ALA A 265 -9.95 -20.08 6.33
N SER A 266 -9.37 -19.26 5.46
CA SER A 266 -9.01 -19.68 4.09
C SER A 266 -7.90 -20.72 4.09
N LEU A 267 -6.85 -20.51 4.89
CA LEU A 267 -5.77 -21.48 5.06
C LEU A 267 -6.29 -22.82 5.56
N SER A 268 -7.21 -22.81 6.53
CA SER A 268 -7.81 -24.04 7.07
C SER A 268 -8.64 -24.79 6.02
N ALA A 269 -9.46 -24.06 5.26
CA ALA A 269 -10.26 -24.65 4.18
C ALA A 269 -9.37 -25.23 3.07
N ILE A 270 -8.35 -24.49 2.63
CA ILE A 270 -7.42 -24.94 1.60
C ILE A 270 -6.57 -26.11 2.09
N ALA A 271 -6.14 -26.10 3.36
CA ALA A 271 -5.44 -27.23 3.97
C ALA A 271 -6.31 -28.49 3.93
N TYR A 272 -7.58 -28.39 4.34
CA TYR A 272 -8.52 -29.50 4.29
C TYR A 272 -8.67 -30.07 2.87
N THR A 273 -8.89 -29.22 1.87
CA THR A 273 -8.99 -29.65 0.46
C THR A 273 -7.68 -30.25 -0.05
N SER A 274 -6.53 -29.68 0.32
CA SER A 274 -5.21 -30.17 -0.08
C SER A 274 -4.91 -31.54 0.52
N VAL A 275 -5.23 -31.76 1.79
CA VAL A 275 -5.10 -33.07 2.44
C VAL A 275 -5.97 -34.11 1.73
N ASN A 276 -7.21 -33.77 1.39
CA ASN A 276 -8.07 -34.69 0.66
C ASN A 276 -7.48 -35.08 -0.70
N LYS A 277 -6.98 -34.10 -1.47
CA LYS A 277 -6.31 -34.35 -2.76
C LYS A 277 -5.02 -35.15 -2.62
N ALA A 278 -4.25 -34.93 -1.56
CA ALA A 278 -3.05 -35.71 -1.27
C ALA A 278 -3.38 -37.18 -0.93
N ARG A 279 -4.46 -37.41 -0.18
CA ARG A 279 -4.91 -38.77 0.19
C ARG A 279 -5.33 -39.62 -1.01
N ILE A 280 -5.98 -39.01 -2.00
CA ILE A 280 -6.37 -39.69 -3.24
C ILE A 280 -5.25 -39.74 -4.29
N GLY A 281 -4.05 -39.25 -3.96
CA GLY A 281 -2.88 -39.31 -4.84
C GLY A 281 -2.87 -38.28 -5.98
N GLU A 282 -3.77 -37.28 -5.98
CA GLU A 282 -3.79 -36.22 -6.99
C GLU A 282 -2.63 -35.22 -6.84
N ILE A 283 -2.14 -35.03 -5.61
CA ILE A 283 -0.97 -34.21 -5.31
C ILE A 283 -0.05 -34.97 -4.35
N ASP A 284 1.25 -34.66 -4.39
CA ASP A 284 2.19 -35.18 -3.40
C ASP A 284 2.20 -34.33 -2.11
N VAL A 285 2.81 -34.87 -1.06
CA VAL A 285 2.90 -34.21 0.25
C VAL A 285 3.77 -32.94 0.17
N GLY A 286 4.76 -32.92 -0.71
CA GLY A 286 5.54 -31.72 -1.01
C GLY A 286 4.69 -30.61 -1.60
N ALA A 287 3.87 -30.89 -2.61
CA ALA A 287 2.94 -29.94 -3.20
C ALA A 287 1.95 -29.40 -2.15
N LEU A 288 1.48 -30.24 -1.22
CA LEU A 288 0.67 -29.76 -0.10
C LEU A 288 1.45 -28.71 0.73
N ALA A 289 2.70 -28.98 1.11
CA ALA A 289 3.52 -28.03 1.86
C ALA A 289 3.81 -26.74 1.07
N GLY A 290 4.10 -26.88 -0.23
CA GLY A 290 4.28 -25.76 -1.16
C GLY A 290 3.02 -24.91 -1.29
N ILE A 291 1.85 -25.53 -1.46
CA ILE A 291 0.54 -24.87 -1.50
C ILE A 291 0.30 -24.06 -0.23
N LEU A 292 0.48 -24.66 0.95
CA LEU A 292 0.24 -23.95 2.21
C LEU A 292 1.18 -22.76 2.39
N THR A 293 2.45 -22.91 2.00
CA THR A 293 3.44 -21.82 2.01
C THR A 293 2.98 -20.69 1.08
N ALA A 294 2.63 -21.02 -0.17
CA ALA A 294 2.21 -20.05 -1.18
C ALA A 294 0.91 -19.34 -0.77
N VAL A 295 -0.10 -20.08 -0.31
CA VAL A 295 -1.37 -19.49 0.14
C VAL A 295 -1.15 -18.54 1.32
N SER A 296 -0.32 -18.92 2.29
CA SER A 296 0.03 -18.04 3.41
C SER A 296 0.71 -16.75 2.89
N GLY A 297 1.66 -16.89 1.97
CA GLY A 297 2.31 -15.77 1.29
C GLY A 297 1.32 -14.86 0.55
N ALA A 298 0.35 -15.43 -0.16
CA ALA A 298 -0.68 -14.70 -0.88
C ALA A 298 -1.57 -13.89 0.07
N HIS A 299 -2.08 -14.51 1.13
CA HIS A 299 -2.97 -13.86 2.10
C HIS A 299 -2.27 -12.72 2.86
N VAL A 300 -1.06 -12.95 3.36
CA VAL A 300 -0.27 -11.90 4.05
C VAL A 300 0.00 -10.74 3.10
N ALA A 301 0.37 -11.05 1.86
CA ALA A 301 0.71 -10.02 0.89
C ALA A 301 -0.52 -9.19 0.50
N ILE A 302 -1.64 -9.82 0.13
CA ILE A 302 -2.87 -9.07 -0.21
C ILE A 302 -3.38 -8.25 0.98
N MET A 303 -3.34 -8.78 2.20
CA MET A 303 -3.68 -8.05 3.41
C MET A 303 -2.86 -6.75 3.54
N ASN A 304 -1.54 -6.83 3.38
CA ASN A 304 -0.63 -5.68 3.46
C ASN A 304 -0.81 -4.69 2.29
N ALA A 305 -1.02 -5.21 1.07
CA ALA A 305 -1.29 -4.39 -0.10
C ALA A 305 -2.57 -3.56 0.08
N VAL A 306 -3.64 -4.21 0.55
CA VAL A 306 -4.91 -3.55 0.84
C VAL A 306 -4.77 -2.52 1.97
N TRP A 307 -4.02 -2.84 3.02
CA TRP A 307 -3.74 -1.89 4.10
C TRP A 307 -2.99 -0.64 3.61
N ALA A 308 -2.02 -0.80 2.69
CA ALA A 308 -1.33 0.33 2.08
C ALA A 308 -2.29 1.26 1.32
N LEU A 309 -3.25 0.69 0.59
CA LEU A 309 -4.31 1.46 -0.09
C LEU A 309 -5.19 2.23 0.89
N CYS A 310 -5.47 1.65 2.06
CA CYS A 310 -6.23 2.30 3.12
C CYS A 310 -5.49 3.52 3.72
N ILE A 311 -4.18 3.39 3.99
CA ILE A 311 -3.34 4.48 4.53
C ILE A 311 -3.18 5.61 3.51
N GLN A 312 -3.14 5.26 2.21
CA GLN A 312 -2.90 6.19 1.12
C GLN A 312 -3.81 7.43 1.14
N SER A 313 -5.06 7.29 1.58
CA SER A 313 -6.05 8.36 1.69
C SER A 313 -5.57 9.59 2.48
N GLN A 314 -4.56 9.44 3.34
CA GLN A 314 -3.96 10.54 4.11
C GLN A 314 -3.04 11.45 3.29
N THR A 315 -2.48 10.94 2.19
CA THR A 315 -1.50 11.66 1.35
C THR A 315 -2.16 12.69 0.45
N VAL A 316 -3.39 12.43 0.01
CA VAL A 316 -4.09 13.26 -0.99
C VAL A 316 -4.34 14.68 -0.47
N ALA A 317 -4.65 14.83 0.83
CA ALA A 317 -4.85 16.15 1.44
C ALA A 317 -3.57 17.00 1.44
N ALA A 318 -2.42 16.41 1.79
CA ALA A 318 -1.14 17.09 1.76
C ALA A 318 -0.74 17.46 0.32
N ILE A 319 -0.92 16.53 -0.64
CA ILE A 319 -0.69 16.79 -2.07
C ILE A 319 -1.45 18.02 -2.54
N LYS A 320 -2.72 18.19 -2.15
CA LYS A 320 -3.54 19.36 -2.51
C LYS A 320 -2.92 20.68 -2.04
N ARG A 321 -2.50 20.77 -0.77
CA ARG A 321 -1.92 22.01 -0.19
C ARG A 321 -0.61 22.45 -0.85
N VAL A 322 0.22 21.48 -1.25
CA VAL A 322 1.48 21.75 -1.95
C VAL A 322 1.24 21.97 -3.46
N SER A 323 0.19 21.35 -4.02
CA SER A 323 -0.15 21.46 -5.44
C SER A 323 -0.47 22.89 -5.86
N GLU A 324 -1.10 23.68 -4.99
CA GLU A 324 -1.38 25.12 -5.22
C GLU A 324 -0.12 25.93 -5.58
N HIS A 325 1.05 25.51 -5.07
CA HIS A 325 2.34 26.17 -5.30
C HIS A 325 3.16 25.47 -6.42
N LEU A 326 2.99 24.15 -6.57
CA LEU A 326 3.69 23.33 -7.57
C LEU A 326 3.03 23.34 -8.96
N PHE A 327 1.74 23.65 -9.08
CA PHE A 327 0.96 23.51 -10.31
C PHE A 327 0.19 24.80 -10.58
N ALA A 328 0.66 25.61 -11.52
CA ALA A 328 0.08 26.92 -11.80
C ALA A 328 0.12 27.30 -13.28
N SER A 329 0.22 26.31 -14.18
CA SER A 329 -0.01 26.50 -15.62
C SER A 329 -1.49 26.29 -15.96
N ARG A 330 -1.98 26.82 -17.11
CA ARG A 330 -3.38 26.63 -17.53
C ARG A 330 -3.77 25.15 -17.72
N ASP A 331 -2.82 24.27 -18.03
CA ASP A 331 -3.03 22.82 -18.11
C ASP A 331 -3.17 22.15 -16.72
N ASP A 332 -2.64 22.79 -15.68
CA ASP A 332 -2.67 22.30 -14.31
C ASP A 332 -3.98 22.61 -13.57
N LYS A 333 -4.72 23.66 -13.97
CA LYS A 333 -6.06 23.96 -13.42
C LYS A 333 -7.09 22.86 -13.74
N ARG A 334 -6.88 22.08 -14.82
CA ARG A 334 -7.65 20.86 -15.10
C ARG A 334 -7.34 19.73 -14.10
N VAL A 335 -6.11 19.68 -13.59
CA VAL A 335 -5.68 18.68 -12.60
C VAL A 335 -6.29 18.98 -11.23
N GLU A 336 -6.33 20.25 -10.84
CA GLU A 336 -6.99 20.73 -9.62
C GLU A 336 -8.52 20.45 -9.64
N ALA A 337 -9.18 20.70 -10.76
CA ALA A 337 -10.61 20.37 -10.97
C ALA A 337 -10.93 18.86 -10.88
N LEU A 338 -9.96 17.99 -11.17
CA LEU A 338 -10.11 16.53 -11.09
C LEU A 338 -9.77 15.95 -9.70
N LEU A 339 -9.13 16.74 -8.83
CA LEU A 339 -8.84 16.39 -7.43
C LEU A 339 -9.96 16.80 -6.48
N GLN A 340 -10.93 17.59 -6.96
CA GLN A 340 -12.17 17.88 -6.24
C GLN A 340 -13.07 16.63 -6.30
N ILE A 341 -13.16 15.92 -5.16
CA ILE A 341 -14.26 14.97 -4.94
C ILE A 341 -15.52 15.83 -4.84
N PRO A 342 -16.60 15.56 -5.61
CA PRO A 342 -17.80 16.37 -5.55
C PRO A 342 -18.30 16.44 -4.10
N PRO A 343 -18.88 17.56 -3.66
CA PRO A 343 -19.41 17.68 -2.32
C PRO A 343 -20.40 16.54 -2.07
N ARG A 344 -20.27 15.88 -0.91
CA ARG A 344 -21.30 14.98 -0.40
C ARG A 344 -22.60 15.77 -0.37
N VAL A 345 -23.54 15.42 -1.26
CA VAL A 345 -24.94 15.82 -1.10
C VAL A 345 -25.37 15.25 0.25
N LYS A 346 -25.73 16.13 1.18
CA LYS A 346 -26.39 15.74 2.43
C LYS A 346 -27.68 15.03 2.02
N SER A 347 -27.79 13.73 2.36
CA SER A 347 -29.07 13.02 2.38
C SER A 347 -29.87 13.45 3.59
#